data_AF-A0A836SSW3-F1
#
_entry.id   AF-A0A836SSW3-F1
#
_cell.length_a   1.000
_cell.length_b   1.000
_cell.length_c   1.000
_cell.angle_alpha   90.00
_cell.angle_beta   90.00
_cell.angle_gamma   90.00
#
_symmetry.space_group_name_H-M   'P 1'
#
loop_
_entity.id
_entity.type
_entity.pdbx_description
1 polymer ?
#
loop_
_entity_poly.entity_id
_entity_poly.type
_entity_poly.pdbx_seq_one_letter_code
_entity_poly.pdbx_strand_id
1 'polypeptide(L)'
;MRYLLITLLILVTSCRKNLKDTIVKDDFKIAMPGNYPGWTIPCQETSFSEEFRKTFDDDQRLLNLIVQRVFPQAGDLEYRYTSIRKDEENNRSIIRYFGKITGDPVIAGYQIQFVFDARNQLISVCVSAVPLE
;
A
#
# COMPACT_ATOMS: atom_id res chain seq x y z
N MET A 1 -10.75 -2.90 -42.97
CA MET A 1 -11.19 -3.44 -41.65
C MET A 1 -10.01 -4.01 -40.85
N ARG A 2 -8.97 -3.22 -40.55
CA ARG A 2 -7.84 -3.65 -39.69
C ARG A 2 -7.54 -2.69 -38.53
N TYR A 3 -7.99 -1.44 -38.64
CA TYR A 3 -7.79 -0.41 -37.60
C TYR A 3 -8.88 -0.37 -36.52
N LEU A 4 -9.99 -1.09 -36.69
CA LEU A 4 -11.09 -1.10 -35.72
C LEU A 4 -10.87 -2.05 -34.54
N LEU A 5 -9.92 -3.00 -34.66
CA LEU A 5 -9.62 -3.97 -33.60
C LEU A 5 -8.60 -3.43 -32.57
N ILE A 6 -7.80 -2.43 -32.94
CA ILE A 6 -6.72 -1.90 -32.07
C ILE A 6 -7.27 -0.86 -31.08
N THR A 7 -8.30 -0.10 -31.46
CA THR A 7 -8.94 0.88 -30.58
C THR A 7 -9.82 0.27 -29.49
N LEU A 8 -10.30 -0.96 -29.67
CA LEU A 8 -11.11 -1.64 -28.65
C LEU A 8 -10.26 -2.20 -27.50
N LEU A 9 -9.00 -2.54 -27.74
CA LEU A 9 -8.10 -3.07 -26.70
C LEU A 9 -7.62 -1.99 -25.71
N ILE A 10 -7.60 -0.71 -26.13
CA ILE A 10 -7.17 0.43 -25.30
C ILE A 10 -8.27 0.87 -24.32
N LEU A 11 -9.54 0.51 -24.55
CA LEU A 11 -10.66 0.87 -23.69
C LEU A 11 -10.86 -0.09 -22.50
N VAL A 12 -10.25 -1.29 -22.52
CA VAL A 12 -10.38 -2.26 -21.42
C VAL A 12 -9.42 -1.97 -20.26
N THR A 13 -8.46 -1.06 -20.43
CA THR A 13 -7.60 -0.59 -19.32
C THR A 13 -8.27 0.52 -18.48
N SER A 14 -9.47 0.99 -18.86
CA SER A 14 -10.10 2.20 -18.35
C SER A 14 -11.05 2.00 -17.14
N CYS A 15 -11.14 0.80 -16.56
CA CYS A 15 -12.06 0.51 -15.44
C CYS A 15 -11.38 0.14 -14.11
N ARG A 16 -10.09 0.46 -13.92
CA ARG A 16 -9.52 0.55 -12.57
C ARG A 16 -9.21 2.01 -12.31
N LYS A 17 -10.01 2.68 -11.45
CA LYS A 17 -9.55 3.89 -10.77
C LYS A 17 -8.14 3.59 -10.27
N ASN A 18 -7.15 4.31 -10.79
CA ASN A 18 -5.76 3.98 -10.53
C ASN A 18 -5.55 4.08 -9.00
N LEU A 19 -5.14 2.98 -8.39
CA LEU A 19 -4.96 2.88 -6.95
C LEU A 19 -3.98 3.95 -6.44
N LYS A 20 -2.99 4.29 -7.27
CA LYS A 20 -2.07 5.40 -7.05
C LYS A 20 -2.80 6.73 -7.01
N ASP A 21 -3.72 6.98 -7.95
CA ASP A 21 -4.54 8.19 -7.93
C ASP A 21 -5.39 8.27 -6.66
N THR A 22 -5.89 7.15 -6.14
CA THR A 22 -6.66 7.16 -4.88
C THR A 22 -5.80 7.59 -3.69
N ILE A 23 -4.52 7.23 -3.68
CA ILE A 23 -3.57 7.63 -2.64
C ILE A 23 -3.16 9.10 -2.81
N VAL A 24 -2.85 9.52 -4.03
CA VAL A 24 -2.37 10.88 -4.32
C VAL A 24 -3.50 11.91 -4.26
N LYS A 25 -4.74 11.48 -4.54
CA LYS A 25 -5.91 12.34 -4.51
C LYS A 25 -6.08 12.97 -3.14
N ASP A 26 -6.39 14.26 -3.16
CA ASP A 26 -6.56 15.10 -1.97
C ASP A 26 -5.31 15.16 -1.06
N ASP A 27 -4.09 15.07 -1.63
CA ASP A 27 -2.82 15.17 -0.92
C ASP A 27 -2.65 14.11 0.19
N PHE A 28 -2.86 12.83 -0.16
CA PHE A 28 -2.61 11.70 0.74
C PHE A 28 -3.44 11.72 2.02
N LYS A 29 -4.63 12.33 2.02
CA LYS A 29 -5.54 12.36 3.19
C LYS A 29 -5.89 11.00 3.78
N ILE A 30 -5.79 9.93 3.00
CA ILE A 30 -6.04 8.57 3.46
C ILE A 30 -4.85 7.97 4.24
N ALA A 31 -3.68 8.61 4.18
CA ALA A 31 -2.48 8.21 4.91
C ALA A 31 -2.49 8.82 6.32
N MET A 32 -2.36 7.97 7.34
CA MET A 32 -2.45 8.37 8.75
C MET A 32 -1.35 7.73 9.59
N PRO A 33 -0.88 8.40 10.66
CA PRO A 33 0.09 7.83 11.57
C PRO A 33 -0.52 6.70 12.41
N GLY A 34 0.31 5.71 12.73
CA GLY A 34 -0.03 4.61 13.63
C GLY A 34 -0.25 3.28 12.92
N ASN A 35 -0.71 2.30 13.68
CA ASN A 35 -1.06 0.99 13.17
C ASN A 35 -2.55 0.89 12.84
N TYR A 36 -2.91 -0.02 11.95
CA TYR A 36 -4.30 -0.44 11.82
C TYR A 36 -4.80 -0.95 13.20
N PRO A 37 -5.90 -0.41 13.75
CA PRO A 37 -6.29 -0.67 15.14
C PRO A 37 -7.04 -1.99 15.33
N GLY A 38 -7.54 -2.60 14.25
CA GLY A 38 -8.33 -3.83 14.32
C GLY A 38 -7.45 -5.07 14.55
N TRP A 39 -8.07 -6.11 15.10
CA TRP A 39 -7.42 -7.40 15.25
C TRP A 39 -7.27 -8.07 13.88
N THR A 40 -6.08 -8.60 13.59
CA THR A 40 -5.81 -9.20 12.29
C THR A 40 -5.11 -10.54 12.41
N ILE A 41 -5.50 -11.49 11.56
CA ILE A 41 -4.87 -12.80 11.44
C ILE A 41 -4.11 -12.91 10.12
N PRO A 42 -3.00 -13.68 10.05
CA PRO A 42 -2.36 -13.99 8.78
C PRO A 42 -3.36 -14.66 7.82
N CYS A 43 -3.28 -14.34 6.54
CA CYS A 43 -4.04 -15.05 5.51
C CYS A 43 -3.17 -15.39 4.30
N GLN A 44 -3.67 -16.27 3.44
CA GLN A 44 -2.97 -16.58 2.19
C GLN A 44 -3.05 -15.39 1.22
N GLU A 45 -2.05 -15.29 0.36
CA GLU A 45 -2.10 -14.35 -0.75
C GLU A 45 -3.24 -14.71 -1.70
N THR A 46 -3.79 -13.67 -2.30
CA THR A 46 -4.86 -13.73 -3.29
C THR A 46 -4.33 -13.14 -4.59
N SER A 47 -5.00 -13.42 -5.71
CA SER A 47 -4.71 -12.75 -6.98
C SER A 47 -4.72 -11.22 -6.86
N PHE A 48 -5.63 -10.67 -6.04
CA PHE A 48 -5.68 -9.24 -5.77
C PHE A 48 -4.40 -8.73 -5.10
N SER A 49 -3.90 -9.42 -4.07
CA SER A 49 -2.70 -8.99 -3.36
C SER A 49 -1.44 -9.15 -4.20
N GLU A 50 -1.38 -10.16 -5.07
CA GLU A 50 -0.29 -10.31 -6.03
C GLU A 50 -0.27 -9.18 -7.07
N GLU A 51 -1.43 -8.81 -7.62
CA GLU A 51 -1.54 -7.68 -8.55
C GLU A 51 -1.23 -6.34 -7.87
N PHE A 52 -1.69 -6.18 -6.63
CA PHE A 52 -1.32 -5.02 -5.80
C PHE A 52 0.20 -4.94 -5.67
N ARG A 53 0.85 -6.05 -5.30
CA ARG A 53 2.30 -6.09 -5.14
C ARG A 53 3.04 -5.68 -6.40
N LYS A 54 2.66 -6.22 -7.56
CA LYS A 54 3.23 -5.81 -8.86
C LYS A 54 3.13 -4.29 -9.12
N THR A 55 2.12 -3.62 -8.57
CA THR A 55 1.94 -2.18 -8.75
C THR A 55 2.91 -1.34 -7.92
N PHE A 56 3.32 -1.84 -6.75
CA PHE A 56 4.11 -1.10 -5.76
C PHE A 56 5.54 -1.58 -5.60
N ASP A 57 5.82 -2.85 -5.88
CA ASP A 57 7.17 -3.41 -5.81
C ASP A 57 8.11 -2.64 -6.80
N ASP A 58 7.57 -2.19 -7.94
CA ASP A 58 8.28 -1.38 -8.94
C ASP A 58 8.23 0.14 -8.69
N ASP A 59 7.44 0.63 -7.73
CA ASP A 59 7.25 2.06 -7.46
C ASP A 59 7.60 2.44 -6.02
N GLN A 60 8.89 2.27 -5.70
CA GLN A 60 9.47 2.65 -4.42
C GLN A 60 9.28 4.15 -4.11
N ARG A 61 9.22 5.00 -5.15
CA ARG A 61 9.02 6.43 -4.98
C ARG A 61 7.66 6.73 -4.32
N LEU A 62 6.59 6.07 -4.77
CA LEU A 62 5.27 6.27 -4.16
C LEU A 62 5.24 5.82 -2.69
N LEU A 63 5.89 4.69 -2.37
CA LEU A 63 5.98 4.21 -0.99
C LEU A 63 6.72 5.20 -0.08
N ASN A 64 7.83 5.77 -0.57
CA ASN A 64 8.56 6.83 0.13
C ASN A 64 7.71 8.08 0.35
N LEU A 65 6.97 8.55 -0.67
CA LEU A 65 6.09 9.72 -0.56
C LEU A 65 4.99 9.51 0.49
N ILE A 66 4.39 8.32 0.55
CA ILE A 66 3.40 7.97 1.57
C ILE A 66 3.99 8.12 2.98
N VAL A 67 5.20 7.63 3.20
CA VAL A 67 5.85 7.69 4.52
C VAL A 67 6.29 9.12 4.84
N GLN A 68 6.93 9.83 3.91
CA GLN A 68 7.35 11.21 4.07
C GLN A 68 6.17 12.15 4.35
N ARG A 69 4.96 11.82 3.87
CA ARG A 69 3.76 12.58 4.21
C ARG A 69 3.39 12.51 5.70
N VAL A 70 3.62 11.35 6.31
CA VAL A 70 3.29 11.07 7.71
C VAL A 70 4.48 11.38 8.64
N PHE A 71 5.70 11.09 8.19
CA PHE A 71 6.97 11.30 8.86
C PHE A 71 7.92 12.04 7.91
N PRO A 72 7.86 13.39 7.83
CA PRO A 72 8.65 14.18 6.87
C PRO A 72 10.16 14.02 6.99
N GLN A 73 10.65 13.58 8.14
CA GLN A 73 12.06 13.28 8.39
C GLN A 73 12.50 11.91 7.84
N ALA A 74 11.57 11.09 7.35
CA ALA A 74 11.92 9.82 6.73
C ALA A 74 12.70 10.08 5.44
N GLY A 75 13.93 9.55 5.36
CA GLY A 75 14.69 9.53 4.11
C GLY A 75 14.10 8.54 3.11
N ASP A 76 14.80 8.37 1.99
CA ASP A 76 14.41 7.38 0.98
C ASP A 76 14.85 5.97 1.44
N LEU A 77 13.87 5.06 1.52
CA LEU A 77 14.05 3.67 1.93
C LEU A 77 13.58 2.71 0.85
N GLU A 78 14.11 1.49 0.89
CA GLU A 78 13.61 0.38 0.10
C GLU A 78 12.55 -0.37 0.91
N TYR A 79 11.31 -0.33 0.41
CA TYR A 79 10.16 -0.99 1.04
C TYR A 79 9.93 -2.35 0.41
N ARG A 80 9.84 -3.36 1.29
CA ARG A 80 9.55 -4.74 0.88
C ARG A 80 8.23 -5.20 1.45
N TYR A 81 7.46 -5.91 0.63
CA TYR A 81 6.27 -6.61 1.09
C TYR A 81 6.64 -7.59 2.22
N THR A 82 5.83 -7.61 3.28
CA THR A 82 6.06 -8.50 4.42
C THR A 82 4.95 -9.54 4.58
N SER A 83 3.69 -9.12 4.52
CA SER A 83 2.55 -10.00 4.76
C SER A 83 1.23 -9.41 4.29
N ILE A 84 0.26 -10.31 4.08
CA ILE A 84 -1.15 -9.99 4.04
C ILE A 84 -1.83 -10.51 5.31
N ARG A 85 -2.76 -9.72 5.84
CA ARG A 85 -3.57 -10.08 7.01
C ARG A 85 -5.03 -9.78 6.74
N LYS A 86 -5.90 -10.47 7.48
CA LYS A 86 -7.35 -10.27 7.43
C LYS A 86 -7.88 -9.85 8.79
N ASP A 87 -8.73 -8.84 8.80
CA ASP A 87 -9.62 -8.52 9.91
C ASP A 87 -10.98 -9.12 9.57
N GLU A 88 -11.33 -10.23 10.23
CA GLU A 88 -12.57 -10.95 9.94
C GLU A 88 -13.81 -10.21 10.47
N GLU A 89 -13.66 -9.49 11.59
CA GLU A 89 -14.74 -8.74 12.24
C GLU A 89 -15.22 -7.60 11.32
N ASN A 90 -14.28 -6.85 10.76
CA ASN A 90 -14.57 -5.71 9.89
C ASN A 90 -14.58 -6.07 8.40
N ASN A 91 -14.32 -7.35 8.06
CA ASN A 91 -14.15 -7.86 6.71
C ASN A 91 -13.18 -7.01 5.86
N ARG A 92 -11.97 -6.78 6.41
CA ARG A 92 -10.91 -5.98 5.78
C ARG A 92 -9.69 -6.82 5.46
N SER A 93 -8.99 -6.44 4.40
CA SER A 93 -7.70 -6.99 4.02
C SER A 93 -6.61 -5.96 4.23
N ILE A 94 -5.49 -6.36 4.81
CA ILE A 94 -4.36 -5.48 5.14
C ILE A 94 -3.12 -6.01 4.44
N ILE A 95 -2.53 -5.21 3.54
CA ILE A 95 -1.25 -5.53 2.88
C ILE A 95 -0.15 -4.69 3.53
N ARG A 96 0.93 -5.34 3.96
CA ARG A 96 1.99 -4.71 4.75
C ARG A 96 3.31 -4.64 3.99
N TYR A 97 3.95 -3.49 4.09
CA TYR A 97 5.30 -3.22 3.60
C TYR A 97 6.17 -2.70 4.74
N PHE A 98 7.47 -2.98 4.69
CA PHE A 98 8.44 -2.48 5.65
C PHE A 98 9.68 -1.93 4.95
N GLY A 99 10.03 -0.69 5.29
CA GLY A 99 11.27 -0.03 4.87
C GLY A 99 12.22 0.05 6.04
N LYS A 100 13.33 -0.69 5.97
CA LYS A 100 14.31 -0.78 7.05
C LYS A 100 15.24 0.44 7.03
N ILE A 101 15.52 1.02 8.19
CA ILE A 101 16.56 2.03 8.35
C ILE A 101 17.83 1.33 8.86
N THR A 102 18.97 1.67 8.27
CA THR A 102 20.28 1.21 8.73
C THR A 102 20.97 2.30 9.53
N GLY A 103 21.39 1.98 10.76
CA GLY A 103 22.22 2.86 11.59
C GLY A 103 21.46 3.87 12.46
N ASP A 104 20.12 3.87 12.45
CA ASP A 104 19.34 4.63 13.43
C ASP A 104 19.38 3.90 14.79
N PRO A 105 19.64 4.61 15.91
CA PRO A 105 19.77 3.98 17.23
C PRO A 105 18.44 3.69 17.93
N VAL A 106 17.30 4.15 17.40
CA VAL A 106 15.99 4.07 18.07
C VAL A 106 14.95 3.36 17.20
N ILE A 107 14.96 3.59 15.89
CA ILE A 107 13.91 3.14 14.96
C ILE A 107 14.50 2.11 13.99
N ALA A 108 13.88 0.93 13.91
CA ALA A 108 14.24 -0.13 12.97
C ALA A 108 13.79 0.19 11.54
N GLY A 109 12.69 0.92 11.39
CA GLY A 109 12.17 1.33 10.08
C GLY A 109 10.74 1.84 10.14
N TYR A 110 10.13 2.00 8.96
CA TYR A 110 8.73 2.40 8.81
C TYR A 110 7.92 1.27 8.18
N GLN A 111 6.77 0.98 8.77
CA GLN A 111 5.80 0.03 8.25
C GLN A 111 4.62 0.76 7.60
N ILE A 112 4.25 0.33 6.40
CA ILE A 112 3.06 0.79 5.67
C ILE A 112 2.02 -0.32 5.71
N GLN A 113 0.77 0.03 5.98
CA GLN A 113 -0.36 -0.90 6.03
C GLN A 113 -1.48 -0.37 5.14
N PHE A 114 -1.63 -0.95 3.95
CA PHE A 114 -2.73 -0.65 3.04
C PHE A 114 -3.97 -1.42 3.47
N VAL A 115 -5.04 -0.72 3.79
CA VAL A 115 -6.28 -1.30 4.31
C VAL A 115 -7.34 -1.26 3.22
N PHE A 116 -7.93 -2.41 2.92
CA PHE A 116 -8.95 -2.59 1.92
C PHE A 116 -10.26 -3.07 2.54
N ASP A 117 -11.38 -2.63 1.98
CA ASP A 117 -12.69 -3.18 2.29
C ASP A 117 -12.93 -4.54 1.61
N ALA A 118 -14.09 -5.14 1.87
CA ALA A 118 -14.54 -6.39 1.29
C ALA A 118 -14.64 -6.41 -0.26
N ARG A 119 -14.64 -5.23 -0.88
CA ARG A 119 -14.70 -5.03 -2.33
C ARG A 119 -13.33 -4.70 -2.92
N ASN A 120 -12.26 -4.88 -2.14
CA ASN A 120 -10.88 -4.53 -2.49
C ASN A 120 -10.68 -3.04 -2.79
N GLN A 121 -11.51 -2.16 -2.23
CA GLN A 121 -11.31 -0.72 -2.32
C GLN A 121 -10.40 -0.26 -1.19
N LEU A 122 -9.37 0.54 -1.53
CA LEU A 122 -8.47 1.12 -0.55
C LEU A 122 -9.23 2.16 0.29
N ILE A 123 -9.30 1.93 1.60
CA ILE A 123 -10.00 2.80 2.54
C ILE A 123 -9.05 3.67 3.36
N SER A 124 -7.85 3.16 3.69
CA SER A 124 -6.84 3.90 4.45
C SER A 124 -5.45 3.33 4.24
N VAL A 125 -4.43 4.15 4.54
CA VAL A 125 -3.03 3.74 4.61
C VAL A 125 -2.50 4.13 5.99
N CYS A 126 -2.17 3.15 6.82
CA CYS A 126 -1.60 3.41 8.15
C CYS A 126 -0.07 3.31 8.08
N VAL A 127 0.64 4.29 8.62
CA VAL A 127 2.10 4.32 8.63
C VAL A 127 2.60 4.40 10.06
N SER A 128 3.45 3.45 10.47
CA SER A 128 4.03 3.42 11.81
C SER A 128 5.56 3.36 11.79
N ALA A 129 6.19 4.09 12.71
CA ALA A 129 7.59 3.87 13.05
C ALA A 129 7.69 2.60 13.91
N VAL A 130 8.60 1.70 13.54
CA VAL A 130 8.85 0.46 14.27
C VAL A 130 10.12 0.64 15.09
N PRO A 131 10.08 0.54 16.43
CA PRO A 131 11.27 0.69 17.26
C PRO A 131 12.26 -0.47 17.06
N LEU A 132 13.53 -0.23 17.36
CA LEU A 132 14.48 -1.32 17.59
C LEU A 132 14.11 -2.03 18.89
N GLU A 133 13.96 -3.36 18.84
CA GLU A 133 13.71 -4.21 20.01
C GLU A 133 14.92 -4.25 20.97
#